data_AF-A0A1Y3S708-F1
#
_entry.id   AF-A0A1Y3S708-F1
#
_cell.length_a   1.000
_cell.length_b   1.000
_cell.length_c   1.000
_cell.angle_alpha   90.00
_cell.angle_beta   90.00
_cell.angle_gamma   90.00
#
_symmetry.space_group_name_H-M   'P 1'
#
loop_
_entity.id
_entity.type
_entity.pdbx_description
1 polymer ?
#
loop_
_entity_poly.entity_id
_entity_poly.type
_entity_poly.pdbx_seq_one_letter_code
_entity_poly.pdbx_strand_id
1 'polypeptide(L)'
;MVNISSASGTMYIDRTFYDRNKKLIDDWVKFYQTPQNHDWYGISYIEIEKLTEDELWLRFYGDGRWSWENTLERVFASGDFESQFNLYKTELTKRLYEDKQSILMEYKDYEPGCEILVEREATLNVEKYKGKYYTEVIVDTDIDIKYNDYNRVATGVEEGYRLDNEKECKSLLEYLKDFYYKNKDMVSENDYRAFKKDVLTYIKDVNELKGGICLFRLEDPGMFLDDLENSLKIV
;
A
#
# COMPACT_ATOMS: atom_id res chain seq x y z
N MET A 1 -2.76 -19.64 -5.37
CA MET A 1 -1.79 -18.53 -5.26
C MET A 1 -1.64 -18.20 -3.80
N VAL A 2 -0.43 -17.93 -3.31
CA VAL A 2 -0.27 -17.39 -1.96
C VAL A 2 -0.87 -15.98 -2.01
N ASN A 3 -1.82 -15.67 -1.13
CA ASN A 3 -2.31 -14.31 -1.03
C ASN A 3 -1.18 -13.47 -0.43
N ILE A 4 -0.64 -12.57 -1.24
CA ILE A 4 0.46 -11.68 -0.90
C ILE A 4 -0.17 -10.29 -0.79
N SER A 5 -0.04 -9.69 0.39
CA SER A 5 -0.38 -8.29 0.57
C SER A 5 0.79 -7.41 0.15
N SER A 6 0.48 -6.20 -0.30
CA SER A 6 1.45 -5.12 -0.43
C SER A 6 1.25 -4.12 0.70
N ALA A 7 2.35 -3.62 1.25
CA ALA A 7 2.33 -2.55 2.22
C ALA A 7 3.16 -1.36 1.76
N SER A 8 2.65 -0.16 2.04
CA SER A 8 3.35 1.09 1.79
C SER A 8 3.11 2.05 2.96
N GLY A 9 4.15 2.75 3.37
CA GLY A 9 4.06 3.62 4.52
C GLY A 9 5.36 4.33 4.87
N THR A 10 5.40 4.84 6.09
CA THR A 10 6.50 5.62 6.64
C THR A 10 6.97 5.00 7.95
N MET A 11 8.29 4.93 8.12
CA MET A 11 8.96 4.64 9.39
C MET A 11 9.59 5.92 9.94
N TYR A 12 9.45 6.15 11.24
CA TYR A 12 10.00 7.30 11.94
C TYR A 12 11.13 6.86 12.88
N ILE A 13 12.29 7.51 12.75
CA ILE A 13 13.49 7.25 13.55
C ILE A 13 13.94 8.55 14.19
N ASP A 14 14.22 8.53 15.49
CA ASP A 14 14.74 9.69 16.23
C ASP A 14 16.02 10.24 15.59
N ARG A 15 16.13 11.56 15.52
CA ARG A 15 17.27 12.24 14.87
C ARG A 15 18.60 11.94 15.57
N THR A 16 18.60 11.86 16.89
CA THR A 16 19.81 11.58 17.66
C THR A 16 20.28 10.16 17.41
N PHE A 17 19.36 9.18 17.37
CA PHE A 17 19.69 7.81 16.99
C PHE A 17 20.24 7.74 15.57
N TYR A 18 19.61 8.44 14.62
CA TYR A 18 20.10 8.51 13.24
C TYR A 18 21.51 9.06 13.18
N ASP A 19 21.79 10.23 13.77
CA ASP A 19 23.09 10.88 13.67
C ASP A 19 24.21 10.02 14.30
N ARG A 20 23.93 9.29 15.38
CA ARG A 20 24.88 8.33 15.99
C ARG A 20 25.14 7.11 15.11
N ASN A 21 24.14 6.63 14.37
CA ASN A 21 24.19 5.41 13.58
C ASN A 21 24.15 5.67 12.07
N LYS A 22 24.46 6.90 11.63
CA LYS A 22 24.19 7.42 10.28
C LYS A 22 24.65 6.49 9.18
N LYS A 23 25.91 6.03 9.25
CA LYS A 23 26.47 5.13 8.23
C LYS A 23 25.68 3.83 8.13
N LEU A 24 25.34 3.22 9.26
CA LEU A 24 24.59 1.96 9.28
C LEU A 24 23.20 2.12 8.66
N ILE A 25 22.50 3.21 8.99
CA ILE A 25 21.16 3.49 8.47
C ILE A 25 21.21 3.85 6.98
N ASP A 26 22.14 4.72 6.57
CA ASP A 26 22.31 5.10 5.17
C ASP A 26 22.66 3.87 4.30
N ASP A 27 23.51 2.96 4.79
CA ASP A 27 23.88 1.73 4.10
C ASP A 27 22.72 0.71 4.07
N TRP A 28 21.94 0.62 5.15
CA TRP A 28 20.71 -0.17 5.21
C TRP A 28 19.66 0.32 4.22
N VAL A 29 19.43 1.64 4.12
CA VAL A 29 18.52 2.23 3.13
C VAL A 29 18.98 1.92 1.71
N LYS A 30 20.26 2.16 1.40
CA LYS A 30 20.83 1.89 0.06
C LYS A 30 20.71 0.42 -0.35
N PHE A 31 20.79 -0.51 0.60
CA PHE A 31 20.61 -1.92 0.31
C PHE A 31 19.24 -2.19 -0.35
N TYR A 32 18.16 -1.65 0.20
CA TYR A 32 16.80 -1.80 -0.34
C TYR A 32 16.53 -0.97 -1.60
N GLN A 33 17.50 -0.17 -2.06
CA GLN A 33 17.42 0.56 -3.33
C GLN A 33 18.15 -0.16 -4.48
N THR A 34 18.87 -1.23 -4.17
CA THR A 34 19.55 -2.06 -5.17
C THR A 34 18.69 -3.29 -5.47
N PRO A 35 18.61 -3.76 -6.73
CA PRO A 35 17.83 -4.95 -7.07
C PRO A 35 18.28 -6.14 -6.23
N GLN A 36 17.39 -6.66 -5.40
CA GLN A 36 17.63 -7.89 -4.66
C GLN A 36 16.96 -9.04 -5.40
N ASN A 37 17.55 -10.23 -5.32
CA ASN A 37 16.80 -11.48 -5.56
C ASN A 37 15.84 -11.66 -4.37
N HIS A 38 14.71 -10.97 -4.40
CA HIS A 38 13.68 -11.10 -3.37
C HIS A 38 12.81 -12.30 -3.69
N ASP A 39 12.98 -13.38 -2.92
CA ASP A 39 12.07 -14.52 -3.03
C ASP A 39 10.84 -14.37 -2.12
N TRP A 40 10.88 -13.74 -0.94
CA TRP A 40 9.71 -13.68 -0.04
C TRP A 40 9.68 -12.52 0.98
N TYR A 41 8.45 -12.14 1.35
CA TYR A 41 7.90 -11.47 2.55
C TYR A 41 8.83 -10.55 3.35
N GLY A 42 8.45 -9.27 3.48
CA GLY A 42 9.11 -8.25 4.29
C GLY A 42 9.26 -6.93 3.55
N ILE A 43 10.21 -6.10 3.98
CA ILE A 43 10.54 -4.86 3.29
C ILE A 43 11.15 -5.19 1.93
N SER A 44 10.68 -4.52 0.88
CA SER A 44 11.22 -4.61 -0.49
C SER A 44 11.86 -3.30 -0.97
N TYR A 45 11.54 -2.18 -0.33
CA TYR A 45 12.13 -0.88 -0.64
C TYR A 45 12.15 0.05 0.57
N ILE A 46 13.18 0.90 0.67
CA ILE A 46 13.27 2.01 1.62
C ILE A 46 13.90 3.23 0.94
N GLU A 47 13.40 4.42 1.24
CA GLU A 47 14.06 5.68 0.92
C GLU A 47 13.98 6.69 2.06
N ILE A 48 14.97 7.58 2.12
CA ILE A 48 14.88 8.77 2.97
C ILE A 48 13.94 9.74 2.29
N GLU A 49 12.75 9.93 2.87
CA GLU A 49 11.78 10.90 2.39
C GLU A 49 12.10 12.30 2.90
N LYS A 50 12.36 12.39 4.21
CA LYS A 50 12.60 13.67 4.87
C LYS A 50 13.53 13.48 6.05
N LEU A 51 14.38 14.49 6.28
CA LEU A 51 15.18 14.59 7.48
C LEU A 51 14.84 15.91 8.16
N THR A 52 14.30 15.83 9.38
CA THR A 52 13.85 16.97 10.19
C THR A 52 14.82 17.21 11.35
N GLU A 53 14.54 18.25 12.15
CA GLU A 53 15.32 18.51 13.38
C GLU A 53 15.13 17.41 14.43
N ASP A 54 13.96 16.78 14.46
CA ASP A 54 13.60 15.79 15.49
C ASP A 54 13.71 14.34 14.99
N GLU A 55 13.50 14.10 13.69
CA GLU A 55 13.34 12.74 13.14
C GLU A 55 13.86 12.59 11.71
N LEU A 56 14.25 11.36 11.40
CA LEU A 56 14.39 10.82 10.05
C LEU A 56 13.10 10.10 9.64
N TRP A 57 12.53 10.48 8.50
CA TRP A 57 11.34 9.87 7.93
C TRP A 57 11.76 9.01 6.74
N LEU A 58 11.46 7.71 6.83
CA LEU A 58 11.78 6.73 5.81
C LEU A 58 10.50 6.23 5.16
N ARG A 59 10.35 6.41 3.85
CA ARG A 59 9.28 5.74 3.12
C ARG A 59 9.69 4.31 2.86
N PHE A 60 8.74 3.38 2.94
CA PHE A 60 8.98 1.98 2.65
C PHE A 60 7.88 1.36 1.80
N TYR A 61 8.28 0.32 1.07
CA TYR A 61 7.35 -0.64 0.48
C TYR A 61 7.72 -2.04 0.95
N GLY A 62 6.73 -2.91 0.96
CA GLY A 62 6.92 -4.29 1.31
C GLY A 62 5.86 -5.20 0.74
N ASP A 63 6.18 -6.48 0.74
CA ASP A 63 5.33 -7.55 0.22
C ASP A 63 5.18 -8.62 1.31
N GLY A 64 4.09 -9.40 1.25
CA GLY A 64 3.78 -10.45 2.22
C GLY A 64 2.70 -10.04 3.20
N ARG A 65 2.60 -10.72 4.35
CA ARG A 65 1.51 -10.46 5.31
C ARG A 65 1.92 -9.44 6.37
N TRP A 66 1.55 -8.17 6.19
CA TRP A 66 1.91 -7.06 7.07
C TRP A 66 1.05 -6.95 8.34
N SER A 67 0.71 -8.10 8.92
CA SER A 67 0.12 -8.24 10.24
C SER A 67 1.20 -8.41 11.32
N TRP A 68 0.85 -8.17 12.58
CA TRP A 68 1.68 -8.49 13.74
C TRP A 68 2.28 -9.91 13.63
N GLU A 69 1.44 -10.94 13.52
CA GLU A 69 1.85 -12.36 13.64
C GLU A 69 2.79 -12.86 12.52
N ASN A 70 3.05 -12.02 11.52
CA ASN A 70 3.79 -12.38 10.32
C ASN A 70 4.97 -11.44 10.10
N THR A 71 4.83 -10.42 9.26
CA THR A 71 5.96 -9.59 8.82
C THR A 71 6.49 -8.70 9.94
N LEU A 72 5.61 -8.06 10.74
CA LEU A 72 6.04 -7.05 11.72
C LEU A 72 6.88 -7.63 12.86
N GLU A 73 6.48 -8.76 13.46
CA GLU A 73 7.26 -9.40 14.55
C GLU A 73 8.67 -9.80 14.07
N ARG A 74 8.87 -9.97 12.77
CA ARG A 74 10.08 -10.54 12.17
C ARG A 74 10.99 -9.55 11.46
N VAL A 75 10.52 -8.31 11.27
CA VAL A 75 11.17 -7.32 10.39
C VAL A 75 12.58 -6.96 10.88
N PHE A 76 12.77 -6.79 12.19
CA PHE A 76 14.09 -6.49 12.78
C PHE A 76 14.72 -7.69 13.49
N ALA A 77 13.96 -8.44 14.30
CA ALA A 77 14.51 -9.53 15.09
C ALA A 77 13.74 -10.84 14.86
N SER A 78 14.29 -11.72 14.01
CA SER A 78 13.90 -13.13 14.00
C SER A 78 15.11 -13.99 13.60
N GLY A 79 15.24 -15.16 14.24
CA GLY A 79 16.20 -16.20 13.86
C GLY A 79 15.65 -17.19 12.84
N ASP A 80 14.33 -17.22 12.62
CA ASP A 80 13.63 -18.23 11.83
C ASP A 80 13.39 -17.81 10.36
N PHE A 81 13.69 -16.57 10.00
CA PHE A 81 13.61 -16.04 8.64
C PHE A 81 14.94 -15.36 8.27
N GLU A 82 15.96 -16.18 7.98
CA GLU A 82 17.19 -15.76 7.31
C GLU A 82 16.97 -15.47 5.80
N SER A 83 15.74 -15.60 5.28
CA SER A 83 15.45 -15.46 3.84
C SER A 83 15.45 -14.02 3.31
N GLN A 84 15.67 -13.02 4.17
CA GLN A 84 16.06 -11.69 3.72
C GLN A 84 17.54 -11.48 4.08
N PHE A 85 18.43 -11.60 3.09
CA PHE A 85 19.87 -11.35 3.19
C PHE A 85 20.18 -9.86 3.48
N ASN A 86 19.57 -9.25 4.49
CA ASN A 86 19.93 -7.93 4.97
C ASN A 86 21.12 -8.06 5.93
N LEU A 87 22.32 -7.85 5.38
CA LEU A 87 23.58 -7.90 6.13
C LEU A 87 23.70 -6.85 7.25
N TYR A 88 22.82 -5.84 7.27
CA TYR A 88 22.76 -4.82 8.32
C TYR A 88 21.81 -5.18 9.46
N LYS A 89 20.92 -6.17 9.28
CA LYS A 89 19.85 -6.54 10.24
C LYS A 89 20.40 -6.74 11.65
N THR A 90 21.43 -7.58 11.81
CA THR A 90 21.98 -7.92 13.14
C THR A 90 22.52 -6.70 13.89
N GLU A 91 23.29 -5.84 13.21
CA GLU A 91 23.85 -4.65 13.85
C GLU A 91 22.75 -3.61 14.10
N LEU A 92 21.81 -3.41 13.16
CA LEU A 92 20.68 -2.50 13.34
C LEU A 92 19.83 -2.90 14.55
N THR A 93 19.45 -4.17 14.65
CA THR A 93 18.69 -4.72 15.78
C THR A 93 19.42 -4.54 17.11
N LYS A 94 20.73 -4.75 17.13
CA LYS A 94 21.54 -4.49 18.33
C LYS A 94 21.52 -3.02 18.73
N ARG A 95 21.68 -2.09 17.77
CA ARG A 95 21.65 -0.64 18.04
C ARG A 95 20.29 -0.17 18.52
N LEU A 96 19.22 -0.63 17.90
CA LEU A 96 17.84 -0.33 18.33
C LEU A 96 17.63 -0.72 19.80
N TYR A 97 18.08 -1.91 20.19
CA TYR A 97 18.02 -2.36 21.58
C TYR A 97 18.91 -1.53 22.54
N GLU A 98 20.19 -1.32 22.20
CA GLU A 98 21.15 -0.64 23.08
C GLU A 98 20.75 0.82 23.37
N ASP A 99 20.24 1.51 22.35
CA ASP A 99 19.81 2.90 22.45
C ASP A 99 18.35 3.04 22.90
N LYS A 100 17.63 1.92 23.09
CA LYS A 100 16.18 1.88 23.36
C LYS A 100 15.37 2.69 22.35
N GLN A 101 15.76 2.59 21.08
CA GLN A 101 15.08 3.26 19.98
C GLN A 101 13.85 2.45 19.57
N SER A 102 12.68 3.07 19.65
CA SER A 102 11.45 2.59 19.03
C SER A 102 11.36 3.05 17.58
N ILE A 103 10.69 2.29 16.72
CA ILE A 103 10.36 2.72 15.36
C ILE A 103 8.85 2.78 15.26
N LEU A 104 8.31 3.99 15.08
CA LEU A 104 6.91 4.16 14.73
C LEU A 104 6.74 3.87 13.23
N MET A 105 5.72 3.10 12.89
CA MET A 105 5.34 2.78 11.52
C MET A 105 3.90 3.17 11.27
N GLU A 106 3.66 3.98 10.25
CA GLU A 106 2.33 4.28 9.72
C GLU A 106 2.24 3.71 8.31
N TYR A 107 1.29 2.82 8.04
CA TYR A 107 1.24 2.14 6.77
C TYR A 107 -0.15 1.64 6.39
N LYS A 108 -0.32 1.39 5.10
CA LYS A 108 -1.49 0.71 4.54
C LYS A 108 -1.09 -0.69 4.10
N ASP A 109 -1.95 -1.65 4.37
CA ASP A 109 -1.78 -3.06 4.00
C ASP A 109 -2.95 -3.46 3.09
N TYR A 110 -2.63 -3.97 1.91
CA TYR A 110 -3.55 -4.18 0.79
C TYR A 110 -3.41 -5.57 0.17
N GLU A 111 -4.41 -6.43 0.38
CA GLU A 111 -4.44 -7.80 -0.12
C GLU A 111 -5.66 -8.02 -1.03
N PRO A 112 -5.54 -7.83 -2.35
CA PRO A 112 -6.69 -7.92 -3.26
C PRO A 112 -7.34 -9.31 -3.28
N GLY A 113 -6.55 -10.38 -3.12
CA GLY A 113 -7.07 -11.75 -3.12
C GLY A 113 -7.95 -12.12 -1.93
N CYS A 114 -7.92 -11.31 -0.85
CA CYS A 114 -8.75 -11.48 0.34
C CYS A 114 -9.62 -10.25 0.63
N GLU A 115 -9.66 -9.27 -0.27
CA GLU A 115 -10.38 -8.01 -0.08
C GLU A 115 -9.98 -7.26 1.22
N ILE A 116 -8.69 -7.31 1.57
CA ILE A 116 -8.17 -6.61 2.75
C ILE A 116 -7.66 -5.24 2.33
N LEU A 117 -8.10 -4.21 3.04
CA LEU A 117 -7.54 -2.87 2.99
C LEU A 117 -7.59 -2.29 4.40
N VAL A 118 -6.42 -2.06 4.99
CA VAL A 118 -6.31 -1.58 6.36
C VAL A 118 -5.26 -0.48 6.46
N GLU A 119 -5.49 0.44 7.39
CA GLU A 119 -4.50 1.45 7.78
C GLU A 119 -4.06 1.16 9.22
N ARG A 120 -2.75 1.11 9.42
CA ARG A 120 -2.14 0.70 10.69
C ARG A 120 -1.10 1.70 11.14
N GLU A 121 -1.10 1.91 12.44
CA GLU A 121 -0.04 2.57 13.19
C GLU A 121 0.50 1.59 14.21
N ALA A 122 1.80 1.32 14.18
CA ALA A 122 2.43 0.40 15.10
C ALA A 122 3.81 0.89 15.52
N THR A 123 4.08 0.77 16.82
CA THR A 123 5.40 1.00 17.40
C THR A 123 6.15 -0.31 17.53
N LEU A 124 7.35 -0.36 16.96
CA LEU A 124 8.26 -1.51 17.03
C LEU A 124 9.39 -1.24 18.03
N ASN A 125 9.55 -2.13 19.00
CA ASN A 125 10.65 -2.12 19.95
C ASN A 125 11.50 -3.38 19.78
N VAL A 126 12.81 -3.26 19.91
CA VAL A 126 13.68 -4.43 20.01
C VAL A 126 13.96 -4.71 21.46
N GLU A 127 13.70 -5.93 21.88
CA GLU A 127 13.91 -6.39 23.23
C GLU A 127 14.84 -7.62 23.27
N LYS A 128 15.39 -7.94 24.44
CA LYS A 128 16.37 -9.02 24.59
C LYS A 128 16.03 -9.96 25.74
N TYR A 129 15.75 -11.22 25.41
CA TYR A 129 15.43 -12.26 26.38
C TYR A 129 16.33 -13.48 26.17
N LYS A 130 16.93 -13.97 27.26
CA LYS A 130 17.86 -15.11 27.26
C LYS A 130 18.95 -15.02 26.17
N GLY A 131 19.44 -13.80 25.91
CA GLY A 131 20.50 -13.55 24.93
C GLY A 131 20.05 -13.43 23.48
N LYS A 132 18.76 -13.62 23.17
CA LYS A 132 18.18 -13.47 21.83
C LYS A 132 17.37 -12.19 21.73
N TYR A 133 17.43 -11.54 20.57
CA TYR A 133 16.60 -10.36 20.27
C TYR A 133 15.23 -10.78 19.76
N TYR A 134 14.20 -10.00 20.08
CA TYR A 134 12.84 -10.13 19.55
C TYR A 134 12.27 -8.74 19.26
N THR A 135 11.32 -8.68 18.32
CA THR A 135 10.58 -7.44 18.03
C THR A 135 9.29 -7.49 18.82
N GLU A 136 9.13 -6.56 19.77
CA GLU A 136 7.83 -6.29 20.38
C GLU A 136 7.08 -5.30 19.48
N VAL A 137 5.82 -5.63 19.18
CA VAL A 137 4.94 -4.81 18.34
C VAL A 137 3.81 -4.29 19.21
N ILE A 138 3.66 -2.98 19.29
CA ILE A 138 2.52 -2.31 19.92
C ILE A 138 1.68 -1.74 18.78
N VAL A 139 0.44 -2.21 18.63
CA VAL A 139 -0.49 -1.69 17.63
C VAL A 139 -1.24 -0.51 18.25
N ASP A 140 -0.97 0.68 17.74
CA ASP A 140 -1.56 1.93 18.21
C ASP A 140 -2.91 2.17 17.53
N THR A 141 -2.99 1.89 16.22
CA THR A 141 -4.21 2.02 15.40
C THR A 141 -4.31 0.85 14.41
N ASP A 142 -5.51 0.29 14.24
CA ASP A 142 -5.83 -0.70 13.20
C ASP A 142 -7.25 -0.41 12.67
N ILE A 143 -7.31 0.19 11.47
CA ILE A 143 -8.56 0.63 10.85
C ILE A 143 -8.85 -0.25 9.65
N ASP A 144 -9.92 -1.04 9.76
CA ASP A 144 -10.50 -1.76 8.63
C ASP A 144 -11.21 -0.79 7.68
N ILE A 145 -10.64 -0.59 6.50
CA ILE A 145 -11.23 0.25 5.46
C ILE A 145 -12.08 -0.64 4.57
N LYS A 146 -13.35 -0.25 4.39
CA LYS A 146 -14.26 -1.00 3.53
C LYS A 146 -13.66 -1.20 2.12
N TYR A 147 -13.59 -2.44 1.66
CA TYR A 147 -13.08 -2.77 0.34
C TYR A 147 -14.07 -2.35 -0.76
N ASN A 148 -13.72 -1.31 -1.52
CA ASN A 148 -14.40 -0.82 -2.71
C ASN A 148 -13.44 0.07 -3.52
N ASP A 149 -13.73 0.31 -4.80
CA ASP A 149 -12.85 1.07 -5.69
C ASP A 149 -12.64 2.51 -5.21
N TYR A 150 -13.67 3.20 -4.69
CA TYR A 150 -13.51 4.53 -4.10
C TYR A 150 -12.41 4.55 -3.04
N ASN A 151 -12.47 3.63 -2.07
CA ASN A 151 -11.49 3.58 -0.99
C ASN A 151 -10.11 3.16 -1.47
N ARG A 152 -10.00 2.22 -2.43
CA ARG A 152 -8.71 1.80 -3.01
C ARG A 152 -7.99 2.96 -3.71
N VAL A 153 -8.74 3.79 -4.45
CA VAL A 153 -8.21 5.01 -5.08
C VAL A 153 -7.92 6.09 -4.03
N ALA A 154 -8.84 6.31 -3.08
CA ALA A 154 -8.70 7.34 -2.06
C ALA A 154 -7.47 7.11 -1.15
N THR A 155 -7.15 5.85 -0.86
CA THR A 155 -5.98 5.49 -0.05
C THR A 155 -4.70 5.42 -0.89
N GLY A 156 -4.79 5.46 -2.22
CA GLY A 156 -3.66 5.44 -3.14
C GLY A 156 -3.03 4.07 -3.35
N VAL A 157 -3.70 2.99 -2.94
CA VAL A 157 -3.22 1.60 -3.18
C VAL A 157 -3.51 1.13 -4.60
N GLU A 158 -4.40 1.83 -5.31
CA GLU A 158 -4.72 1.61 -6.72
C GLU A 158 -4.87 2.95 -7.45
N GLU A 159 -4.55 2.94 -8.75
CA GLU A 159 -4.83 4.07 -9.62
C GLU A 159 -6.31 4.09 -10.03
N GLY A 160 -6.86 5.29 -10.23
CA GLY A 160 -8.25 5.44 -10.66
C GLY A 160 -8.77 6.86 -10.49
N TYR A 161 -10.10 6.97 -10.41
CA TYR A 161 -10.79 8.25 -10.37
C TYR A 161 -11.91 8.26 -9.35
N ARG A 162 -12.04 9.34 -8.58
CA ARG A 162 -13.18 9.58 -7.68
C ARG A 162 -14.06 10.70 -8.18
N LEU A 163 -15.37 10.52 -8.07
CA LEU A 163 -16.37 11.46 -8.56
C LEU A 163 -16.51 12.71 -7.68
N ASP A 164 -16.10 12.66 -6.42
CA ASP A 164 -16.10 13.79 -5.49
C ASP A 164 -14.87 14.70 -5.62
N ASN A 165 -13.84 14.25 -6.35
CA ASN A 165 -12.66 15.04 -6.67
C ASN A 165 -12.79 15.68 -8.07
N GLU A 166 -12.88 17.01 -8.14
CA GLU A 166 -13.13 17.73 -9.38
C GLU A 166 -12.05 17.47 -10.47
N LYS A 167 -10.78 17.35 -10.05
CA LYS A 167 -9.67 17.11 -10.99
C LYS A 167 -9.73 15.69 -11.54
N GLU A 168 -9.92 14.70 -10.67
CA GLU A 168 -10.04 13.29 -11.06
C GLU A 168 -11.27 13.07 -11.93
N CYS A 169 -12.41 13.70 -11.60
CA CYS A 169 -13.62 13.65 -12.39
C CYS A 169 -13.42 14.23 -13.80
N LYS A 170 -12.72 15.36 -13.95
CA LYS A 170 -12.38 15.91 -15.28
C LYS A 170 -11.54 14.92 -16.09
N SER A 171 -10.50 14.34 -15.49
CA SER A 171 -9.65 13.35 -16.15
C SER A 171 -10.41 12.08 -16.53
N LEU A 172 -11.33 11.61 -15.68
CA LEU A 172 -12.22 10.49 -15.99
C LEU A 172 -13.08 10.81 -17.22
N LEU A 173 -13.66 12.01 -17.30
CA LEU A 173 -14.51 12.38 -18.44
C LEU A 173 -13.74 12.39 -19.77
N GLU A 174 -12.49 12.85 -19.75
CA GLU A 174 -11.60 12.78 -20.92
C GLU A 174 -11.29 11.32 -21.28
N TYR A 175 -10.92 10.50 -20.29
CA TYR A 175 -10.68 9.08 -20.48
C TYR A 175 -11.89 8.36 -21.08
N LEU A 176 -13.09 8.58 -20.53
CA LEU A 176 -14.34 7.96 -21.00
C LEU A 176 -14.70 8.37 -22.42
N LYS A 177 -14.35 9.60 -22.82
CA LYS A 177 -14.54 10.04 -24.20
C LYS A 177 -13.68 9.23 -25.16
N ASP A 178 -12.40 9.08 -24.84
CA ASP A 178 -11.46 8.30 -25.64
C ASP A 178 -11.84 6.81 -25.66
N PHE A 179 -12.20 6.26 -24.50
CA PHE A 179 -12.70 4.90 -24.36
C PHE A 179 -13.92 4.66 -25.26
N TYR A 180 -14.92 5.54 -25.22
CA TYR A 180 -16.14 5.41 -26.04
C TYR A 180 -15.81 5.36 -27.53
N TYR A 181 -14.99 6.28 -28.04
CA TYR A 181 -14.69 6.32 -29.47
C TYR A 181 -13.80 5.18 -29.92
N LYS A 182 -12.91 4.66 -29.06
CA LYS A 182 -12.07 3.49 -29.36
C LYS A 182 -12.89 2.19 -29.39
N ASN A 183 -13.90 2.08 -28.54
CA ASN A 183 -14.69 0.85 -28.36
C ASN A 183 -16.11 0.98 -28.90
N LYS A 184 -16.35 1.92 -29.83
CA LYS A 184 -17.70 2.30 -30.28
C LYS A 184 -18.54 1.12 -30.77
N ASP A 185 -17.92 0.14 -31.41
CA ASP A 185 -18.62 -1.04 -31.95
C ASP A 185 -19.14 -1.99 -30.85
N MET A 186 -18.62 -1.87 -29.61
CA MET A 186 -19.02 -2.66 -28.45
C MET A 186 -20.04 -1.93 -27.57
N VAL A 187 -20.12 -0.61 -27.67
CA VAL A 187 -21.03 0.20 -26.84
C VAL A 187 -22.44 0.14 -27.42
N SER A 188 -23.40 -0.32 -26.62
CA SER A 188 -24.81 -0.40 -27.01
C SER A 188 -25.44 0.98 -27.25
N GLU A 189 -25.02 1.98 -26.46
CA GLU A 189 -25.43 3.37 -26.63
C GLU A 189 -24.72 4.06 -27.81
N ASN A 190 -25.50 4.53 -28.78
CA ASN A 190 -24.99 5.23 -29.96
C ASN A 190 -24.68 6.72 -29.72
N ASP A 191 -24.97 7.23 -28.52
CA ASP A 191 -24.72 8.61 -28.11
C ASP A 191 -23.79 8.66 -26.90
N TYR A 192 -22.69 9.41 -27.03
CA TYR A 192 -21.70 9.57 -25.95
C TYR A 192 -22.31 10.23 -24.70
N ARG A 193 -23.30 11.12 -24.86
CA ARG A 193 -23.90 11.79 -23.71
C ARG A 193 -24.74 10.81 -22.89
N ALA A 194 -25.48 9.90 -23.53
CA ALA A 194 -26.16 8.79 -22.89
C ALA A 194 -25.15 7.86 -22.19
N PHE A 195 -24.18 7.32 -22.94
CA PHE A 195 -23.11 6.45 -22.40
C PHE A 195 -22.45 7.04 -21.15
N LYS A 196 -22.01 8.30 -21.23
CA LYS A 196 -21.37 8.99 -20.10
C LYS A 196 -22.28 9.05 -18.87
N LYS A 197 -23.56 9.36 -19.06
CA LYS A 197 -24.52 9.45 -17.95
C LYS A 197 -24.67 8.09 -17.27
N ASP A 198 -24.74 7.03 -18.06
CA ASP A 198 -24.91 5.67 -17.56
C ASP A 198 -23.68 5.20 -16.79
N VAL A 199 -22.48 5.44 -17.33
CA VAL A 199 -21.21 5.16 -16.63
C VAL A 199 -21.12 5.90 -15.30
N LEU A 200 -21.44 7.21 -15.26
CA LEU A 200 -21.40 7.97 -14.02
C LEU A 200 -22.42 7.49 -12.98
N THR A 201 -23.57 7.00 -13.43
CA THR A 201 -24.60 6.40 -12.56
C THR A 201 -24.09 5.08 -11.99
N TYR A 202 -23.53 4.22 -12.84
CA TYR A 202 -22.90 2.96 -12.44
C TYR A 202 -21.81 3.15 -11.38
N ILE A 203 -20.85 4.05 -11.63
CA ILE A 203 -19.76 4.35 -10.69
C ILE A 203 -20.31 4.82 -9.34
N LYS A 204 -21.36 5.63 -9.35
CA LYS A 204 -21.93 6.19 -8.12
C LYS A 204 -22.73 5.18 -7.32
N ASP A 205 -23.56 4.39 -7.98
CA ASP A 205 -24.63 3.64 -7.31
C ASP A 205 -24.23 2.19 -7.00
N VAL A 206 -23.23 1.63 -7.67
CA VAL A 206 -22.75 0.27 -7.41
C VAL A 206 -21.94 0.18 -6.12
N ASN A 207 -22.25 -0.82 -5.30
CA ASN A 207 -21.66 -1.01 -3.96
C ASN A 207 -20.15 -1.28 -3.97
N GLU A 208 -19.64 -1.89 -5.03
CA GLU A 208 -18.21 -2.14 -5.22
C GLU A 208 -17.44 -0.89 -5.64
N LEU A 209 -18.14 0.12 -6.19
CA LEU A 209 -17.55 1.32 -6.75
C LEU A 209 -17.64 2.52 -5.80
N LYS A 210 -18.83 2.77 -5.25
CA LYS A 210 -19.11 3.84 -4.26
C LYS A 210 -18.62 5.23 -4.68
N GLY A 211 -18.75 5.55 -5.96
CA GLY A 211 -18.33 6.85 -6.49
C GLY A 211 -16.85 6.92 -6.86
N GLY A 212 -16.14 5.79 -6.88
CA GLY A 212 -14.81 5.69 -7.47
C GLY A 212 -14.70 4.51 -8.41
N ILE A 213 -13.73 4.56 -9.31
CA ILE A 213 -13.44 3.50 -10.26
C ILE A 213 -11.93 3.30 -10.37
N CYS A 214 -11.46 2.08 -10.13
CA CYS A 214 -10.07 1.73 -10.35
C CYS A 214 -9.78 1.61 -11.85
N LEU A 215 -8.57 2.00 -12.27
CA LEU A 215 -8.20 2.06 -13.69
C LEU A 215 -8.25 0.69 -14.37
N PHE A 216 -7.84 -0.38 -13.69
CA PHE A 216 -7.83 -1.74 -14.25
C PHE A 216 -9.20 -2.19 -14.78
N ARG A 217 -10.31 -1.68 -14.21
CA ARG A 217 -11.65 -2.00 -14.73
C ARG A 217 -11.86 -1.45 -16.13
N LEU A 218 -11.32 -0.26 -16.40
CA LEU A 218 -11.43 0.40 -17.69
C LEU A 218 -10.45 -0.15 -18.74
N GLU A 219 -9.46 -0.93 -18.32
CA GLU A 219 -8.46 -1.55 -19.20
C GLU A 219 -8.98 -2.81 -19.91
N ASP A 220 -10.07 -3.42 -19.41
CA ASP A 220 -10.83 -4.46 -20.10
C ASP A 220 -12.20 -3.91 -20.54
N PRO A 221 -12.33 -3.39 -21.77
CA PRO A 221 -13.57 -2.80 -22.25
C PRO A 221 -14.75 -3.75 -22.27
N GLY A 222 -14.53 -5.04 -22.52
CA GLY A 222 -15.61 -6.03 -22.61
C GLY A 222 -16.22 -6.27 -21.24
N MET A 223 -15.38 -6.58 -20.25
CA MET A 223 -15.82 -6.81 -18.88
C MET A 223 -16.49 -5.57 -18.29
N PHE A 224 -15.90 -4.37 -18.51
CA PHE A 224 -16.48 -3.12 -18.04
C PHE A 224 -17.89 -2.85 -18.59
N LEU A 225 -18.07 -3.03 -19.90
CA LEU A 225 -19.35 -2.76 -20.55
C LEU A 225 -20.41 -3.79 -20.12
N ASP A 226 -20.03 -5.05 -19.98
CA ASP A 226 -20.94 -6.10 -19.48
C ASP A 226 -21.41 -5.79 -18.04
N ASP A 227 -20.49 -5.40 -17.15
CA ASP A 227 -20.81 -5.03 -15.77
C ASP A 227 -21.72 -3.80 -15.72
N LEU A 228 -21.42 -2.78 -16.54
CA LEU A 228 -22.24 -1.58 -16.69
C LEU A 228 -23.67 -1.95 -17.10
N GLU A 229 -23.85 -2.71 -18.18
CA GLU A 229 -25.18 -3.08 -18.67
C GLU A 229 -25.96 -3.92 -17.66
N ASN A 230 -25.29 -4.83 -16.95
CA ASN A 230 -25.93 -5.65 -15.93
C ASN A 230 -26.37 -4.83 -14.72
N SER A 231 -25.58 -3.84 -14.32
CA SER A 231 -25.94 -2.94 -13.21
C SER A 231 -27.19 -2.11 -13.50
N LEU A 232 -27.36 -1.66 -14.75
CA LEU A 232 -28.47 -0.80 -15.16
C LEU A 232 -29.79 -1.55 -15.32
N LYS A 233 -29.74 -2.87 -15.54
CA LYS A 233 -30.93 -3.75 -15.59
C LYS A 233 -31.59 -3.96 -14.22
N ILE A 234 -30.88 -3.66 -13.13
CA ILE A 234 -31.31 -3.91 -11.75
C ILE A 234 -32.03 -2.68 -11.14
N VAL A 235 -32.15 -1.59 -11.89
CA VAL A 235 -32.78 -0.31 -11.48
C VAL A 235 -34.26 -0.25 -11.87
#